data_AF-A0A732NL57-F1
#
_entry.id   AF-A0A732NL57-F1
#
_cell.length_a   1.000
_cell.length_b   1.000
_cell.length_c   1.000
_cell.angle_alpha   90.00
_cell.angle_beta   90.00
_cell.angle_gamma   90.00
#
_symmetry.space_group_name_H-M   'P 1'
#
loop_
_entity.id
_entity.type
_entity.pdbx_description
1 polymer ?
#
loop_
_entity_poly.entity_id
_entity_poly.type
_entity_poly.pdbx_seq_one_letter_code
_entity_poly.pdbx_strand_id
1 'polypeptide(L)'
;MFKRCFSPLTLVNQLALIVMLSTAIGVAGMAVSGWLVQGVQGSAHAINKAGSLRMQSYRLLAAVPLDAKDQKLLDEMEQTAFSPELTRAAERDGQQKQLKALQDYWHNELSPGLQHAQNAHAVAEDVTRFVAGLDRLVTSFDHTTELRIERVVLVHRVMAIFMALLLVFTIIWLRVRLLQPWKQLLSMARAVSQRDFTQRANISGRNEMAALGSALNNMSEELAESYAVLEQRVQEKTAGLEHKNQILSFLWQANRRLHSQAPLCERLSPVLNGLQNLTQLHDIELRVYDLEDEDNHQEFTCQSDISCDDKGCHLCPRSALPMINGGTTLKWRLT
;
A
#
# COMPACT_ATOMS: atom_id res chain seq x y z
N MET A 1 -19.79 8.99 9.74
CA MET A 1 -19.15 8.68 11.04
C MET A 1 -18.12 7.52 11.02
N PHE A 2 -17.85 6.85 9.90
CA PHE A 2 -16.88 5.72 9.84
C PHE A 2 -15.39 6.10 9.69
N LYS A 3 -15.03 7.40 9.57
CA LYS A 3 -13.63 7.82 9.35
C LYS A 3 -12.74 7.79 10.61
N ARG A 4 -13.29 7.50 11.81
CA ARG A 4 -12.59 7.75 13.09
C ARG A 4 -12.18 6.52 13.93
N CYS A 5 -12.46 5.28 13.54
CA CYS A 5 -12.15 4.12 14.39
C CYS A 5 -10.81 3.38 14.10
N PHE A 6 -10.08 3.69 13.02
CA PHE A 6 -8.86 2.95 12.64
C PHE A 6 -7.56 3.78 12.70
N SER A 7 -7.37 4.61 13.72
CA SER A 7 -6.11 5.34 13.92
C SER A 7 -5.76 5.34 15.41
N PRO A 8 -5.08 4.27 15.86
CA PRO A 8 -3.63 4.38 16.10
C PRO A 8 -2.83 3.08 15.77
N LEU A 9 -3.39 2.15 15.00
CA LEU A 9 -2.70 0.89 14.69
C LEU A 9 -1.73 1.08 13.51
N THR A 10 -0.51 0.58 13.68
CA THR A 10 0.51 0.42 12.63
C THR A 10 -0.07 -0.29 11.40
N LEU A 11 0.44 0.02 10.20
CA LEU A 11 0.03 -0.68 8.98
C LEU A 11 0.21 -2.19 9.10
N VAL A 12 1.28 -2.61 9.80
CA VAL A 12 1.58 -4.01 10.08
C VAL A 12 0.50 -4.66 10.95
N ASN A 13 0.07 -4.00 12.03
CA ASN A 13 -0.99 -4.55 12.88
C ASN A 13 -2.33 -4.64 12.14
N GLN A 14 -2.63 -3.68 11.27
CA GLN A 14 -3.83 -3.72 10.44
C GLN A 14 -3.82 -4.93 9.50
N LEU A 15 -2.68 -5.22 8.88
CA LEU A 15 -2.51 -6.39 8.01
C LEU A 15 -2.56 -7.70 8.81
N ALA A 16 -1.95 -7.74 9.99
CA ALA A 16 -2.00 -8.90 10.89
C ALA A 16 -3.43 -9.22 11.34
N LEU A 17 -4.23 -8.21 11.69
CA LEU A 17 -5.64 -8.38 12.05
C LEU A 17 -6.47 -8.95 10.90
N ILE A 18 -6.26 -8.45 9.68
CA ILE A 18 -6.91 -8.95 8.48
C ILE A 18 -6.58 -10.44 8.25
N VAL A 19 -5.30 -10.81 8.34
CA VAL A 19 -4.86 -12.19 8.17
C VAL A 19 -5.46 -13.07 9.26
N MET A 20 -5.38 -12.65 10.53
CA MET A 20 -5.96 -13.39 11.66
C MET A 20 -7.46 -13.61 11.47
N LEU A 21 -8.21 -12.60 11.02
CA LEU A 21 -9.64 -12.74 10.74
C LEU A 21 -9.89 -13.75 9.61
N SER A 22 -9.12 -13.69 8.54
CA SER A 22 -9.23 -14.64 7.41
C SER A 22 -8.95 -16.09 7.83
N THR A 23 -7.93 -16.30 8.66
CA THR A 23 -7.59 -17.60 9.23
C THR A 23 -8.69 -18.10 10.17
N ALA A 24 -9.22 -17.23 11.04
CA ALA A 24 -10.31 -17.58 11.94
C ALA A 24 -11.56 -18.05 11.19
N ILE A 25 -11.91 -17.37 10.10
CA ILE A 25 -13.02 -17.78 9.21
C ILE A 25 -12.73 -19.16 8.61
N GLY A 26 -11.52 -19.37 8.08
CA GLY A 26 -11.13 -20.66 7.51
C GLY A 26 -11.19 -21.82 8.51
N VAL A 27 -10.63 -21.63 9.70
CA VAL A 27 -10.63 -22.64 10.78
C VAL A 27 -12.05 -22.93 11.26
N ALA A 28 -12.88 -21.90 11.45
CA ALA A 28 -14.29 -22.08 11.81
C ALA A 28 -15.04 -22.92 10.77
N GLY A 29 -14.81 -22.65 9.47
CA GLY A 29 -15.38 -23.46 8.39
C GLY A 29 -14.97 -24.92 8.43
N MET A 30 -13.68 -25.18 8.62
CA MET A 30 -13.16 -26.55 8.76
C MET A 30 -13.75 -27.27 9.98
N ALA A 31 -13.89 -26.58 11.11
CA ALA A 31 -14.47 -27.15 12.32
C ALA A 31 -15.95 -27.54 12.12
N VAL A 32 -16.74 -26.67 11.49
CA VAL A 32 -18.16 -26.95 11.15
C VAL A 32 -18.27 -28.14 10.19
N SER A 33 -17.40 -28.21 9.19
CA SER A 33 -17.35 -29.36 8.28
C SER A 33 -17.02 -30.67 9.00
N GLY A 34 -16.02 -30.65 9.89
CA GLY A 34 -15.63 -31.83 10.67
C GLY A 34 -16.77 -32.35 11.56
N TRP A 35 -17.49 -31.43 12.22
CA TRP A 35 -18.65 -31.78 13.04
C TRP A 35 -19.79 -32.40 12.20
N LEU A 36 -20.06 -31.88 11.00
CA LEU A 36 -21.05 -32.45 10.09
C LEU A 36 -20.68 -33.89 9.66
N VAL A 37 -19.43 -34.11 9.24
CA VAL A 37 -18.97 -35.41 8.72
C VAL A 37 -19.13 -36.51 9.76
N GLN A 38 -18.75 -36.26 11.02
CA GLN A 38 -18.95 -37.22 12.11
C GLN A 38 -20.44 -37.50 12.37
N GLY A 39 -21.29 -36.48 12.27
CA GLY A 39 -22.74 -36.62 12.37
C GLY A 39 -23.32 -37.56 11.30
N VAL A 40 -23.01 -37.26 10.03
CA VAL A 40 -23.52 -37.98 8.85
C VAL A 40 -23.05 -39.44 8.82
N GLN A 41 -21.78 -39.73 9.12
CA GLN A 41 -21.29 -41.11 9.17
C GLN A 41 -22.06 -41.98 10.17
N GLY A 42 -22.38 -41.44 11.36
CA GLY A 42 -23.17 -42.18 12.34
C GLY A 42 -24.60 -42.44 11.88
N SER A 43 -25.24 -41.47 11.20
CA SER A 43 -26.59 -41.66 10.65
C SER A 43 -26.62 -42.73 9.55
N ALA A 44 -25.62 -42.76 8.67
CA ALA A 44 -25.53 -43.77 7.61
C ALA A 44 -25.45 -45.21 8.15
N HIS A 45 -24.67 -45.44 9.21
CA HIS A 45 -24.59 -46.76 9.86
C HIS A 45 -25.93 -47.17 10.49
N ALA A 46 -26.64 -46.23 11.12
CA ALA A 46 -27.95 -46.49 11.72
C ALA A 46 -29.03 -46.78 10.66
N ILE A 47 -29.04 -46.04 9.55
CA ILE A 47 -29.91 -46.32 8.40
C ILE A 47 -29.63 -47.72 7.84
N ASN A 48 -28.36 -48.13 7.75
CA ASN A 48 -27.99 -49.47 7.30
C ASN A 48 -28.47 -50.56 8.28
N LYS A 49 -28.34 -50.34 9.60
CA LYS A 49 -28.85 -51.27 10.64
C LYS A 49 -30.37 -51.38 10.59
N ALA A 50 -31.08 -50.26 10.46
CA ALA A 50 -32.53 -50.28 10.27
C ALA A 50 -32.94 -50.95 8.94
N GLY A 51 -32.14 -50.78 7.88
CA GLY A 51 -32.25 -51.52 6.63
C GLY A 51 -32.12 -53.04 6.83
N SER A 52 -31.12 -53.49 7.60
CA SER A 52 -30.94 -54.91 7.89
C SER A 52 -32.06 -55.48 8.75
N LEU A 53 -32.69 -54.70 9.64
CA LEU A 53 -33.88 -55.13 10.40
C LEU A 53 -35.06 -55.43 9.49
N ARG A 54 -35.29 -54.64 8.42
CA ARG A 54 -36.36 -54.91 7.45
C ARG A 54 -36.15 -56.24 6.74
N MET A 55 -34.93 -56.47 6.25
CA MET A 55 -34.57 -57.74 5.61
C MET A 55 -34.72 -58.93 6.57
N GLN A 56 -34.21 -58.79 7.81
CA GLN A 56 -34.31 -59.83 8.83
C GLN A 56 -35.76 -60.14 9.22
N SER A 57 -36.64 -59.13 9.26
CA SER A 57 -38.08 -59.31 9.53
C SER A 57 -38.74 -60.20 8.48
N TYR A 58 -38.48 -59.96 7.19
CA TYR A 58 -38.99 -60.80 6.10
C TYR A 58 -38.32 -62.18 6.04
N ARG A 59 -37.03 -62.26 6.39
CA ARG A 59 -36.30 -63.53 6.46
C ARG A 59 -36.88 -64.44 7.55
N LEU A 60 -37.20 -63.90 8.71
CA LEU A 60 -37.89 -64.61 9.78
C LEU A 60 -39.30 -65.04 9.36
N LEU A 61 -40.06 -64.17 8.69
CA LEU A 61 -41.38 -64.50 8.15
C LEU A 61 -41.32 -65.68 7.16
N ALA A 62 -40.31 -65.69 6.28
CA ALA A 62 -40.12 -66.75 5.30
C ALA A 62 -39.65 -68.09 5.91
N ALA A 63 -39.09 -68.06 7.12
CA ALA A 63 -38.65 -69.24 7.86
C ALA A 63 -39.75 -69.87 8.73
N VAL A 64 -40.93 -69.23 8.85
CA VAL A 64 -42.04 -69.78 9.64
C VAL A 64 -42.59 -71.07 9.00
N PRO A 65 -42.78 -72.16 9.77
CA PRO A 65 -42.60 -72.29 11.23
C PRO A 65 -41.12 -72.42 11.63
N LEU A 66 -40.70 -71.59 12.60
CA LEU A 66 -39.31 -71.55 13.06
C LEU A 66 -38.92 -72.85 13.77
N ASP A 67 -37.70 -73.31 13.54
CA ASP A 67 -37.10 -74.43 14.27
C ASP A 67 -35.88 -74.00 15.10
N ALA A 68 -35.26 -74.94 15.83
CA ALA A 68 -34.10 -74.65 16.69
C ALA A 68 -32.90 -74.06 15.93
N LYS A 69 -32.81 -74.24 14.61
CA LYS A 69 -31.73 -73.72 13.76
C LYS A 69 -31.93 -72.21 13.50
N ASP A 70 -33.18 -71.77 13.49
CA ASP A 70 -33.56 -70.38 13.22
C ASP A 70 -33.44 -69.48 14.45
N GLN A 71 -33.17 -70.03 15.63
CA GLN A 71 -32.88 -69.25 16.85
C GLN A 71 -31.78 -68.22 16.61
N LYS A 72 -30.77 -68.57 15.80
CA LYS A 72 -29.71 -67.63 15.41
C LYS A 72 -30.24 -66.39 14.68
N LEU A 73 -31.31 -66.52 13.90
CA LEU A 73 -31.92 -65.39 13.18
C LEU A 73 -32.61 -64.42 14.15
N LEU A 74 -33.26 -64.95 15.19
CA LEU A 74 -33.85 -64.15 16.26
C LEU A 74 -32.76 -63.43 17.06
N ASP A 75 -31.65 -64.11 17.37
CA ASP A 75 -30.52 -63.51 18.09
C ASP A 75 -29.83 -62.42 17.25
N GLU A 76 -29.65 -62.63 15.94
CA GLU A 76 -29.12 -61.61 15.00
C GLU A 76 -30.03 -60.37 14.95
N MET A 77 -31.35 -60.59 14.95
CA MET A 77 -32.36 -59.53 14.92
C MET A 77 -32.35 -58.72 16.23
N GLU A 78 -32.29 -59.40 17.38
CA GLU A 78 -32.14 -58.80 18.71
C GLU A 78 -30.88 -57.94 18.78
N GLN A 79 -29.73 -58.49 18.40
CA GLN A 79 -28.46 -57.74 18.40
C GLN A 79 -28.51 -56.51 17.50
N THR A 80 -29.21 -56.58 16.37
CA THR A 80 -29.36 -55.45 15.46
C THR A 80 -30.30 -54.40 16.04
N ALA A 81 -31.45 -54.80 16.61
CA ALA A 81 -32.49 -53.91 17.12
C ALA A 81 -32.04 -53.14 18.37
N PHE A 82 -31.16 -53.74 19.17
CA PHE A 82 -30.58 -53.14 20.37
C PHE A 82 -29.12 -52.68 20.15
N SER A 83 -28.71 -52.53 18.89
CA SER A 83 -27.35 -52.09 18.57
C SER A 83 -27.04 -50.67 19.10
N PRO A 84 -25.84 -50.42 19.65
CA PRO A 84 -25.45 -49.10 20.14
C PRO A 84 -25.52 -48.00 19.07
N GLU A 85 -25.30 -48.35 17.81
CA GLU A 85 -25.36 -47.42 16.68
C GLU A 85 -26.78 -46.87 16.48
N LEU A 86 -27.79 -47.75 16.58
CA LEU A 86 -29.20 -47.39 16.40
C LEU A 86 -29.70 -46.54 17.58
N THR A 87 -29.30 -46.89 18.80
CA THR A 87 -29.59 -46.11 20.02
C THR A 87 -28.96 -44.71 19.96
N ARG A 88 -27.68 -44.61 19.59
CA ARG A 88 -27.00 -43.32 19.43
C ARG A 88 -27.59 -42.46 18.31
N ALA A 89 -28.08 -43.05 17.23
CA ALA A 89 -28.79 -42.30 16.19
C ALA A 89 -30.16 -41.81 16.65
N ALA A 90 -30.93 -42.65 17.34
CA ALA A 90 -32.21 -42.27 17.93
C ALA A 90 -32.08 -41.16 18.99
N GLU A 91 -31.02 -41.18 19.79
CA GLU A 91 -30.67 -40.09 20.72
C GLU A 91 -30.37 -38.78 19.99
N ARG A 92 -29.48 -38.82 19.00
CA ARG A 92 -29.05 -37.64 18.25
C ARG A 92 -30.18 -36.99 17.46
N ASP A 93 -31.13 -37.79 16.99
CA ASP A 93 -32.20 -37.33 16.11
C ASP A 93 -33.56 -37.22 16.83
N GLY A 94 -33.59 -37.41 18.15
CA GLY A 94 -34.78 -37.26 18.98
C GLY A 94 -35.84 -38.35 18.79
N GLN A 95 -35.45 -39.51 18.26
CA GLN A 95 -36.32 -40.64 17.92
C GLN A 95 -36.31 -41.78 18.95
N GLN A 96 -35.78 -41.54 20.16
CA GLN A 96 -35.73 -42.54 21.22
C GLN A 96 -37.10 -43.18 21.51
N LYS A 97 -38.19 -42.40 21.46
CA LYS A 97 -39.54 -42.91 21.67
C LYS A 97 -39.98 -43.89 20.57
N GLN A 98 -39.65 -43.60 19.32
CA GLN A 98 -40.02 -44.45 18.19
C GLN A 98 -39.17 -45.72 18.16
N LEU A 99 -37.86 -45.61 18.41
CA LEU A 99 -36.98 -46.77 18.55
C LEU A 99 -37.43 -47.66 19.70
N LYS A 100 -37.75 -47.08 20.86
CA LYS A 100 -38.24 -47.84 22.01
C LYS A 100 -39.56 -48.55 21.70
N ALA A 101 -40.52 -47.88 21.05
CA ALA A 101 -41.78 -48.52 20.65
C ALA A 101 -41.56 -49.71 19.70
N LEU A 102 -40.58 -49.61 18.79
CA LEU A 102 -40.19 -50.73 17.92
C LEU A 102 -39.54 -51.87 18.71
N GLN A 103 -38.62 -51.55 19.61
CA GLN A 103 -37.97 -52.54 20.48
C GLN A 103 -38.99 -53.25 21.38
N ASP A 104 -39.93 -52.51 21.96
CA ASP A 104 -41.02 -53.04 22.78
C ASP A 104 -41.96 -53.93 21.94
N TYR A 105 -42.31 -53.52 20.71
CA TYR A 105 -43.14 -54.33 19.81
C TYR A 105 -42.43 -55.62 19.38
N TRP A 106 -41.14 -55.53 19.08
CA TRP A 106 -40.31 -56.69 18.75
C TRP A 106 -40.30 -57.72 19.90
N HIS A 107 -40.02 -57.26 21.12
CA HIS A 107 -39.85 -58.14 22.28
C HIS A 107 -41.17 -58.71 22.80
N ASN A 108 -42.23 -57.90 22.82
CA ASN A 108 -43.49 -58.28 23.48
C ASN A 108 -44.52 -58.92 22.53
N GLU A 109 -44.46 -58.63 21.23
CA GLU A 109 -45.49 -59.06 20.26
C GLU A 109 -44.88 -59.90 19.13
N LEU A 110 -43.95 -59.33 18.35
CA LEU A 110 -43.50 -59.93 17.09
C LEU A 110 -42.62 -61.17 17.28
N SER A 111 -41.65 -61.13 18.19
CA SER A 111 -40.75 -62.28 18.45
C SER A 111 -41.51 -63.49 19.02
N PRO A 112 -42.35 -63.34 20.08
CA PRO A 112 -43.20 -64.42 20.55
C PRO A 112 -44.17 -64.92 19.47
N GLY A 113 -44.77 -64.03 18.68
CA GLY A 113 -45.65 -64.39 17.58
C GLY A 113 -44.97 -65.26 16.53
N LEU A 114 -43.76 -64.88 16.10
CA LEU A 114 -42.95 -65.64 15.14
C LEU A 114 -42.55 -67.04 15.66
N GLN A 115 -42.26 -67.16 16.96
CA GLN A 115 -41.90 -68.45 17.58
C GLN A 115 -43.08 -69.42 17.69
N HIS A 116 -44.30 -68.92 17.90
CA HIS A 116 -45.50 -69.75 18.08
C HIS A 116 -46.28 -69.99 16.78
N ALA A 117 -46.00 -69.23 15.72
CA ALA A 117 -46.71 -69.33 14.45
C ALA A 117 -46.43 -70.64 13.72
N GLN A 118 -47.50 -71.34 13.33
CA GLN A 118 -47.40 -72.54 12.47
C GLN A 118 -47.41 -72.21 10.97
N ASN A 119 -47.88 -71.01 10.61
CA ASN A 119 -48.01 -70.54 9.24
C ASN A 119 -47.62 -69.07 9.13
N ALA A 120 -46.88 -68.72 8.06
CA ALA A 120 -46.44 -67.34 7.83
C ALA A 120 -47.60 -66.33 7.75
N HIS A 121 -48.79 -66.76 7.30
CA HIS A 121 -49.96 -65.89 7.21
C HIS A 121 -50.45 -65.37 8.57
N ALA A 122 -50.24 -66.10 9.68
CA ALA A 122 -50.67 -65.66 11.00
C ALA A 122 -49.88 -64.45 11.54
N VAL A 123 -48.65 -64.25 11.05
CA VAL A 123 -47.71 -63.21 11.51
C VAL A 123 -47.33 -62.21 10.42
N ALA A 124 -47.83 -62.39 9.20
CA ALA A 124 -47.52 -61.52 8.06
C ALA A 124 -47.96 -60.06 8.30
N GLU A 125 -49.11 -59.85 8.94
CA GLU A 125 -49.59 -58.50 9.27
C GLU A 125 -48.69 -57.83 10.31
N ASP A 126 -48.26 -58.56 11.35
CA ASP A 126 -47.40 -58.02 12.40
C ASP A 126 -46.00 -57.68 11.88
N VAL A 127 -45.46 -58.51 10.99
CA VAL A 127 -44.21 -58.22 10.27
C VAL A 127 -44.37 -56.96 9.42
N THR A 128 -45.48 -56.83 8.69
CA THR A 128 -45.75 -55.65 7.85
C THR A 128 -45.85 -54.38 8.70
N ARG A 129 -46.54 -54.46 9.86
CA ARG A 129 -46.68 -53.34 10.80
C ARG A 129 -45.34 -52.92 11.38
N PHE A 130 -44.50 -53.89 11.77
CA PHE A 130 -43.17 -53.63 12.29
C PHE A 130 -42.25 -53.01 11.24
N VAL A 131 -42.23 -53.54 10.01
CA VAL A 131 -41.45 -52.97 8.89
C VAL A 131 -41.90 -51.56 8.57
N ALA A 132 -43.21 -51.26 8.58
CA ALA A 132 -43.71 -49.90 8.38
C ALA A 132 -43.24 -48.95 9.50
N GLY A 133 -43.10 -49.43 10.73
CA GLY A 133 -42.51 -48.68 11.83
C GLY A 133 -41.01 -48.42 11.63
N LEU A 134 -40.25 -49.41 11.15
CA LEU A 134 -38.84 -49.27 10.77
C LEU A 134 -38.68 -48.24 9.64
N ASP A 135 -39.54 -48.26 8.61
CA ASP A 135 -39.51 -47.29 7.52
C ASP A 135 -39.72 -45.86 8.04
N ARG A 136 -40.68 -45.63 8.94
CA ARG A 136 -40.89 -44.32 9.57
C ARG A 136 -39.66 -43.86 10.36
N LEU A 137 -39.02 -44.76 11.11
CA LEU A 137 -37.79 -44.47 11.84
C LEU A 137 -36.66 -44.08 10.86
N VAL A 138 -36.48 -44.84 9.77
CA VAL A 138 -35.47 -44.54 8.74
C VAL A 138 -35.73 -43.20 8.06
N THR A 139 -36.97 -42.92 7.66
CA THR A 139 -37.34 -41.63 7.08
C THR A 139 -37.02 -40.46 8.02
N SER A 140 -37.24 -40.66 9.33
CA SER A 140 -36.90 -39.63 10.32
C SER A 140 -35.39 -39.37 10.41
N PHE A 141 -34.55 -40.41 10.35
CA PHE A 141 -33.08 -40.27 10.34
C PHE A 141 -32.57 -39.61 9.05
N ASP A 142 -33.19 -39.92 7.92
CA ASP A 142 -32.79 -39.35 6.63
C ASP A 142 -33.11 -37.84 6.58
N HIS A 143 -34.33 -37.46 6.95
CA HIS A 143 -34.76 -36.07 6.93
C HIS A 143 -33.99 -35.16 7.90
N THR A 144 -33.69 -35.63 9.12
CA THR A 144 -32.84 -34.90 10.08
C THR A 144 -31.42 -34.70 9.56
N THR A 145 -30.88 -35.71 8.87
CA THR A 145 -29.55 -35.67 8.28
C THR A 145 -29.51 -34.69 7.11
N GLU A 146 -30.51 -34.70 6.23
CA GLU A 146 -30.65 -33.78 5.10
C GLU A 146 -30.72 -32.31 5.55
N LEU A 147 -31.59 -31.99 6.52
CA LEU A 147 -31.70 -30.62 7.07
C LEU A 147 -30.39 -30.12 7.68
N ARG A 148 -29.61 -30.99 8.32
CA ARG A 148 -28.29 -30.64 8.86
C ARG A 148 -27.29 -30.33 7.75
N ILE A 149 -27.28 -31.14 6.69
CA ILE A 149 -26.43 -30.92 5.51
C ILE A 149 -26.78 -29.58 4.86
N GLU A 150 -28.07 -29.32 4.60
CA GLU A 150 -28.51 -28.05 3.98
C GLU A 150 -28.09 -26.82 4.79
N ARG A 151 -28.27 -26.85 6.12
CA ARG A 151 -27.87 -25.76 7.01
C ARG A 151 -26.36 -25.52 6.97
N VAL A 152 -25.55 -26.58 7.01
CA VAL A 152 -24.09 -26.44 6.94
C VAL A 152 -23.63 -25.92 5.59
N VAL A 153 -24.26 -26.35 4.49
CA VAL A 153 -24.00 -25.82 3.14
C VAL A 153 -24.35 -24.33 3.08
N LEU A 154 -25.48 -23.90 3.66
CA LEU A 154 -25.86 -22.50 3.73
C LEU A 154 -24.81 -21.69 4.51
N VAL A 155 -24.39 -22.17 5.68
CA VAL A 155 -23.33 -21.52 6.48
C VAL A 155 -22.03 -21.38 5.67
N HIS A 156 -21.62 -22.42 4.95
CA HIS A 156 -20.43 -22.36 4.08
C HIS A 156 -20.59 -21.34 2.95
N ARG A 157 -21.76 -21.26 2.31
CA ARG A 157 -22.04 -20.25 1.26
C ARG A 157 -21.94 -18.83 1.82
N VAL A 158 -22.54 -18.57 2.98
CA VAL A 158 -22.46 -17.26 3.65
C VAL A 158 -21.02 -16.92 4.02
N MET A 159 -20.28 -17.89 4.56
CA MET A 159 -18.88 -17.72 4.94
C MET A 159 -17.99 -17.45 3.72
N ALA A 160 -18.22 -18.13 2.60
CA ALA A 160 -17.52 -17.91 1.34
C ALA A 160 -17.80 -16.50 0.79
N ILE A 161 -19.04 -16.03 0.83
CA ILE A 161 -19.40 -14.65 0.45
C ILE A 161 -18.66 -13.65 1.34
N PHE A 162 -18.66 -13.86 2.66
CA PHE A 162 -17.96 -12.98 3.59
C PHE A 162 -16.44 -12.97 3.35
N MET A 163 -15.85 -14.13 3.07
CA MET A 163 -14.43 -14.25 2.72
C MET A 163 -14.11 -13.55 1.39
N ALA A 164 -14.98 -13.65 0.39
CA ALA A 164 -14.82 -12.94 -0.88
C ALA A 164 -14.90 -11.42 -0.70
N LEU A 165 -15.88 -10.93 0.08
CA LEU A 165 -16.00 -9.51 0.42
C LEU A 165 -14.77 -9.01 1.18
N LEU A 166 -14.27 -9.81 2.13
CA LEU A 166 -13.05 -9.51 2.85
C LEU A 166 -11.86 -9.43 1.89
N LEU A 167 -11.68 -10.38 0.97
CA LEU A 167 -10.61 -10.34 -0.02
C LEU A 167 -10.68 -9.10 -0.93
N VAL A 168 -11.86 -8.74 -1.43
CA VAL A 168 -12.03 -7.52 -2.23
C VAL A 168 -11.66 -6.29 -1.40
N PHE A 169 -12.14 -6.22 -0.16
CA PHE A 169 -11.82 -5.16 0.77
C PHE A 169 -10.30 -5.07 1.02
N THR A 170 -9.61 -6.18 1.27
CA THR A 170 -8.16 -6.19 1.55
C THR A 170 -7.36 -5.74 0.34
N ILE A 171 -7.74 -6.15 -0.88
CA ILE A 171 -7.09 -5.72 -2.11
C ILE A 171 -7.23 -4.20 -2.30
N ILE A 172 -8.45 -3.67 -2.16
CA ILE A 172 -8.70 -2.22 -2.30
C ILE A 172 -7.93 -1.45 -1.22
N TRP A 173 -8.00 -1.94 0.03
CA TRP A 173 -7.32 -1.34 1.17
C TRP A 173 -5.80 -1.33 0.96
N LEU A 174 -5.19 -2.44 0.53
CA LEU A 174 -3.76 -2.53 0.26
C LEU A 174 -3.34 -1.59 -0.89
N ARG A 175 -4.18 -1.48 -1.94
CA ARG A 175 -3.93 -0.55 -3.04
C ARG A 175 -3.85 0.90 -2.59
N VAL A 176 -4.83 1.34 -1.80
CA VAL A 176 -4.93 2.74 -1.37
C VAL A 176 -3.95 3.06 -0.25
N ARG A 177 -3.80 2.17 0.73
CA ARG A 177 -3.08 2.44 1.98
C ARG A 177 -1.57 2.12 1.90
N LEU A 178 -1.17 1.22 0.99
CA LEU A 178 0.22 0.75 0.89
C LEU A 178 0.81 1.04 -0.50
N LEU A 179 0.20 0.53 -1.57
CA LEU A 179 0.76 0.60 -2.93
C LEU A 179 0.83 2.03 -3.50
N GLN A 180 -0.21 2.86 -3.31
CA GLN A 180 -0.21 4.25 -3.78
C GLN A 180 0.86 5.10 -3.08
N PRO A 181 0.90 5.17 -1.73
CA PRO A 181 1.97 5.88 -1.01
C PRO A 181 3.37 5.37 -1.37
N TRP A 182 3.54 4.05 -1.48
CA TRP A 182 4.80 3.44 -1.89
C TRP A 182 5.30 3.94 -3.25
N LYS A 183 4.40 4.00 -4.25
CA LYS A 183 4.75 4.54 -5.58
C LYS A 183 5.14 6.00 -5.52
N GLN A 184 4.46 6.83 -4.72
CA GLN A 184 4.79 8.24 -4.54
C GLN A 184 6.17 8.44 -3.91
N LEU A 185 6.49 7.67 -2.86
CA LEU A 185 7.82 7.69 -2.24
C LEU A 185 8.91 7.28 -3.24
N LEU A 186 8.66 6.24 -4.02
CA LEU A 186 9.60 5.77 -5.03
C LEU A 186 9.82 6.78 -6.17
N SER A 187 8.75 7.43 -6.64
CA SER A 187 8.88 8.48 -7.65
C SER A 187 9.64 9.69 -7.11
N MET A 188 9.38 10.08 -5.87
CA MET A 188 10.09 11.20 -5.24
C MET A 188 11.58 10.87 -5.03
N ALA A 189 11.91 9.67 -4.55
CA ALA A 189 13.30 9.24 -4.41
C ALA A 189 14.05 9.25 -5.76
N ARG A 190 13.38 8.86 -6.85
CA ARG A 190 13.95 8.96 -8.20
C ARG A 190 14.15 10.42 -8.64
N ALA A 191 13.18 11.30 -8.39
CA ALA A 191 13.32 12.73 -8.72
C ALA A 191 14.50 13.38 -7.98
N VAL A 192 14.61 13.12 -6.67
CA VAL A 192 15.75 13.57 -5.85
C VAL A 192 17.08 13.05 -6.41
N SER A 193 17.14 11.79 -6.87
CA SER A 193 18.36 11.25 -7.51
C SER A 193 18.74 11.94 -8.82
N GLN A 194 17.77 12.54 -9.51
CA GLN A 194 17.96 13.31 -10.74
C GLN A 194 18.15 14.81 -10.48
N ARG A 195 18.35 15.22 -9.21
CA ARG A 195 18.48 16.62 -8.75
C ARG A 195 17.21 17.46 -8.90
N ASP A 196 16.05 16.82 -9.07
CA ASP A 196 14.76 17.51 -8.96
C ASP A 196 14.25 17.44 -7.52
N PHE A 197 14.49 18.52 -6.78
CA PHE A 197 14.05 18.67 -5.38
C PHE A 197 12.69 19.36 -5.25
N THR A 198 11.92 19.54 -6.33
CA THR A 198 10.60 20.21 -6.29
C THR A 198 9.47 19.26 -5.93
N GLN A 199 9.64 17.95 -6.18
CA GLN A 199 8.65 16.93 -5.90
C GLN A 199 8.43 16.75 -4.39
N ARG A 200 7.19 16.47 -3.98
CA ARG A 200 6.80 16.24 -2.59
C ARG A 200 5.89 15.03 -2.46
N ALA A 201 6.12 14.19 -1.46
CA ALA A 201 5.24 13.08 -1.11
C ALA A 201 4.13 13.56 -0.17
N ASN A 202 2.92 13.77 -0.70
CA ASN A 202 1.76 14.19 0.10
C ASN A 202 0.97 12.98 0.62
N ILE A 203 1.51 12.31 1.64
CA ILE A 203 0.89 11.13 2.25
C ILE A 203 0.19 11.54 3.54
N SER A 204 -1.13 11.59 3.51
CA SER A 204 -1.95 11.89 4.68
C SER A 204 -2.10 10.68 5.60
N GLY A 205 -1.83 10.85 6.90
CA GLY A 205 -2.06 9.83 7.91
C GLY A 205 -1.11 9.92 9.10
N ARG A 206 -1.32 9.06 10.10
CA ARG A 206 -0.42 8.85 11.24
C ARG A 206 0.17 7.44 11.22
N ASN A 207 0.55 6.97 10.04
CA ASN A 207 1.15 5.65 9.84
C ASN A 207 2.59 5.77 9.35
N GLU A 208 3.24 4.63 9.20
CA GLU A 208 4.65 4.51 8.84
C GLU A 208 4.95 5.14 7.48
N MET A 209 4.03 5.03 6.52
CA MET A 209 4.19 5.66 5.20
C MET A 209 4.12 7.19 5.27
N ALA A 210 3.25 7.75 6.10
CA ALA A 210 3.20 9.19 6.31
C ALA A 210 4.46 9.71 7.02
N ALA A 211 4.94 8.98 8.03
CA ALA A 211 6.20 9.31 8.73
C ALA A 211 7.40 9.29 7.76
N LEU A 212 7.49 8.25 6.91
CA LEU A 212 8.54 8.15 5.89
C LEU A 212 8.44 9.25 4.83
N GLY A 213 7.23 9.58 4.38
CA GLY A 213 7.00 10.69 3.45
C GLY A 213 7.40 12.04 4.02
N SER A 214 7.09 12.31 5.28
CA SER A 214 7.52 13.54 5.97
C SER A 214 9.04 13.61 6.08
N ALA A 215 9.71 12.52 6.46
CA ALA A 215 11.16 12.48 6.55
C ALA A 215 11.84 12.73 5.18
N LEU A 216 11.30 12.13 4.11
CA LEU A 216 11.82 12.31 2.76
C LEU A 216 11.60 13.75 2.25
N ASN A 217 10.46 14.36 2.56
CA ASN A 217 10.18 15.78 2.25
C ASN A 217 11.19 16.71 2.91
N ASN A 218 11.43 16.54 4.22
CA ASN A 218 12.39 17.37 4.96
C ASN A 218 13.80 17.23 4.38
N MET A 219 14.25 16.00 4.10
CA MET A 219 15.56 15.76 3.49
C MET A 219 15.67 16.42 2.11
N SER A 220 14.63 16.35 1.28
CA SER A 220 14.62 17.00 -0.03
C SER A 220 14.63 18.53 0.07
N GLU A 221 14.04 19.10 1.11
CA GLU A 221 14.02 20.54 1.36
C GLU A 221 15.41 21.04 1.80
N GLU A 222 16.05 20.36 2.75
CA GLU A 222 17.42 20.68 3.18
C GLU A 222 18.43 20.58 2.02
N LEU A 223 18.29 19.56 1.15
CA LEU A 223 19.12 19.44 -0.06
C LEU A 223 18.89 20.60 -1.02
N ALA A 224 17.63 21.00 -1.27
CA ALA A 224 17.31 22.12 -2.14
C ALA A 224 17.93 23.43 -1.64
N GLU A 225 17.84 23.68 -0.32
CA GLU A 225 18.42 24.87 0.31
C GLU A 225 19.96 24.88 0.19
N SER A 226 20.60 23.76 0.50
CA SER A 226 22.06 23.62 0.39
C SER A 226 22.57 23.86 -1.03
N TYR A 227 21.87 23.31 -2.04
CA TYR A 227 22.17 23.54 -3.45
C TYR A 227 21.95 25.01 -3.86
N ALA A 228 20.88 25.66 -3.41
CA ALA A 228 20.62 27.07 -3.71
C ALA A 228 21.71 27.99 -3.15
N VAL A 229 22.17 27.73 -1.92
CA VAL A 229 23.29 28.47 -1.30
C VAL A 229 24.59 28.27 -2.09
N LEU A 230 24.84 27.04 -2.57
CA LEU A 230 26.03 26.76 -3.38
C LEU A 230 25.98 27.46 -4.74
N GLU A 231 24.83 27.42 -5.41
CA GLU A 231 24.59 28.10 -6.70
C GLU A 231 24.83 29.61 -6.56
N GLN A 232 24.31 30.22 -5.49
CA GLN A 232 24.53 31.64 -5.21
C GLN A 232 26.03 31.95 -5.04
N ARG A 233 26.77 31.14 -4.26
CA ARG A 233 28.22 31.32 -4.09
C ARG A 233 28.99 31.16 -5.39
N VAL A 234 28.55 30.25 -6.27
CA VAL A 234 29.16 30.08 -7.60
C VAL A 234 28.91 31.31 -8.46
N GLN A 235 27.69 31.84 -8.47
CA GLN A 235 27.37 33.06 -9.22
C GLN A 235 28.15 34.27 -8.71
N GLU A 236 28.23 34.47 -7.39
CA GLU A 236 29.02 35.55 -6.78
C GLU A 236 30.51 35.46 -7.16
N LYS A 237 31.10 34.26 -7.08
CA LYS A 237 32.50 34.05 -7.50
C LYS A 237 32.69 34.26 -9.00
N THR A 238 31.75 33.83 -9.82
CA THR A 238 31.81 33.98 -11.28
C THR A 238 31.73 35.47 -11.67
N ALA A 239 30.80 36.23 -11.09
CA ALA A 239 30.72 37.67 -11.28
C ALA A 239 31.99 38.39 -10.79
N GLY A 240 32.53 37.98 -9.64
CA GLY A 240 33.78 38.52 -9.12
C GLY A 240 35.00 38.21 -10.02
N LEU A 241 35.03 37.02 -10.63
CA LEU A 241 36.06 36.64 -11.60
C LEU A 241 35.94 37.44 -12.89
N GLU A 242 34.73 37.64 -13.40
CA GLU A 242 34.47 38.42 -14.61
C GLU A 242 34.88 39.89 -14.43
N HIS A 243 34.53 40.50 -13.30
CA HIS A 243 34.94 41.86 -12.97
C HIS A 243 36.47 42.01 -12.88
N LYS A 244 37.16 41.06 -12.23
CA LYS A 244 38.63 41.03 -12.19
C LYS A 244 39.24 40.87 -13.58
N ASN A 245 38.65 40.04 -14.44
CA ASN A 245 39.12 39.85 -15.81
C ASN A 245 38.98 41.13 -16.65
N GLN A 246 37.86 41.85 -16.51
CA GLN A 246 37.65 43.15 -17.15
C GLN A 246 38.71 44.17 -16.74
N ILE A 247 39.03 44.27 -15.45
CA ILE A 247 40.08 45.16 -14.95
C ILE A 247 41.45 44.76 -15.53
N LEU A 248 41.81 43.47 -15.50
CA LEU A 248 43.10 43.00 -16.03
C LEU A 248 43.24 43.29 -17.53
N SER A 249 42.17 43.06 -18.30
CA SER A 249 42.14 43.34 -19.73
C SER A 249 42.28 44.83 -20.01
N PHE A 250 41.63 45.69 -19.23
CA PHE A 250 41.82 47.14 -19.31
C PHE A 250 43.25 47.56 -18.97
N LEU A 251 43.82 47.07 -17.87
CA LEU A 251 45.19 47.39 -17.49
C LEU A 251 46.19 47.01 -18.59
N TRP A 252 46.01 45.84 -19.21
CA TRP A 252 46.85 45.40 -20.31
C TRP A 252 46.70 46.29 -21.56
N GLN A 253 45.45 46.61 -21.95
CA GLN A 253 45.18 47.50 -23.08
C GLN A 253 45.71 48.92 -22.84
N ALA A 254 45.53 49.45 -21.62
CA ALA A 254 46.03 50.76 -21.21
C ALA A 254 47.55 50.81 -21.27
N ASN A 255 48.24 49.84 -20.66
CA ASN A 255 49.69 49.73 -20.69
C ASN A 255 50.23 49.70 -22.14
N ARG A 256 49.63 48.85 -22.99
CA ARG A 256 50.05 48.74 -24.40
C ARG A 256 49.83 50.03 -25.19
N ARG A 257 48.76 50.79 -24.92
CA ARG A 257 48.51 52.08 -25.59
C ARG A 257 49.45 53.18 -25.09
N LEU A 258 49.69 53.27 -23.79
CA LEU A 258 50.56 54.28 -23.21
C LEU A 258 52.01 54.17 -23.72
N HIS A 259 52.47 52.95 -24.00
CA HIS A 259 53.80 52.70 -24.59
C HIS A 259 53.85 52.75 -26.12
N SER A 260 52.76 53.09 -26.80
CA SER A 260 52.78 53.27 -28.26
C SER A 260 53.47 54.59 -28.67
N GLN A 261 53.89 54.67 -29.93
CA GLN A 261 54.53 55.87 -30.52
C GLN A 261 53.51 56.94 -30.95
N ALA A 262 52.21 56.76 -30.67
CA ALA A 262 51.18 57.72 -31.02
C ALA A 262 51.28 59.01 -30.18
N PRO A 263 50.73 60.15 -30.65
CA PRO A 263 50.67 61.39 -29.89
C PRO A 263 50.01 61.19 -28.51
N LEU A 264 50.41 61.98 -27.52
CA LEU A 264 49.99 61.83 -26.11
C LEU A 264 48.46 61.81 -25.94
N CYS A 265 47.72 62.63 -26.71
CA CYS A 265 46.26 62.66 -26.62
C CYS A 265 45.58 61.36 -27.12
N GLU A 266 46.06 60.77 -28.23
CA GLU A 266 45.49 59.52 -28.77
C GLU A 266 45.73 58.32 -27.85
N ARG A 267 46.80 58.38 -27.04
CA ARG A 267 47.12 57.38 -26.03
C ARG A 267 46.25 57.52 -24.78
N LEU A 268 46.10 58.75 -24.27
CA LEU A 268 45.46 59.02 -22.99
C LEU A 268 43.93 59.03 -23.04
N SER A 269 43.32 59.66 -24.06
CA SER A 269 41.86 59.82 -24.12
C SER A 269 41.10 58.49 -24.00
N PRO A 270 41.44 57.42 -24.77
CA PRO A 270 40.74 56.14 -24.67
C PRO A 270 40.95 55.42 -23.34
N VAL A 271 42.09 55.63 -22.69
CA VAL A 271 42.41 55.06 -21.36
C VAL A 271 41.59 55.76 -20.28
N LEU A 272 41.50 57.09 -20.33
CA LEU A 272 40.70 57.88 -19.39
C LEU A 272 39.20 57.54 -19.54
N ASN A 273 38.70 57.42 -20.77
CA ASN A 273 37.33 56.99 -21.02
C ASN A 273 37.06 55.55 -20.54
N GLY A 274 37.98 54.61 -20.80
CA GLY A 274 37.88 53.25 -20.26
C GLY A 274 37.90 53.20 -18.73
N LEU A 275 38.64 54.11 -18.06
CA LEU A 275 38.69 54.22 -16.60
C LEU A 275 37.35 54.68 -16.03
N GLN A 276 36.67 55.63 -16.68
CA GLN A 276 35.33 56.07 -16.27
C GLN A 276 34.30 54.94 -16.36
N ASN A 277 34.43 54.05 -17.35
CA ASN A 277 33.50 52.92 -17.50
C ASN A 277 33.74 51.78 -16.48
N LEU A 278 34.93 51.69 -15.90
CA LEU A 278 35.31 50.63 -14.95
C LEU A 278 35.29 51.07 -13.48
N THR A 279 35.25 52.37 -13.25
CA THR A 279 35.25 52.96 -11.90
C THR A 279 34.03 53.85 -11.74
N GLN A 280 33.78 54.32 -10.52
CA GLN A 280 32.75 55.33 -10.27
C GLN A 280 33.27 56.76 -10.51
N LEU A 281 34.47 56.90 -11.07
CA LEU A 281 35.08 58.20 -11.34
C LEU A 281 34.51 58.78 -12.63
N HIS A 282 34.05 60.01 -12.54
CA HIS A 282 33.57 60.82 -13.66
C HIS A 282 34.38 62.12 -13.67
N ASP A 283 34.37 62.85 -14.79
CA ASP A 283 35.08 64.15 -14.92
C ASP A 283 36.58 64.07 -14.60
N ILE A 284 37.26 63.07 -15.17
CA ILE A 284 38.68 62.84 -14.93
C ILE A 284 39.52 63.89 -15.67
N GLU A 285 40.36 64.59 -14.92
CA GLU A 285 41.35 65.54 -15.41
C GLU A 285 42.77 65.03 -15.10
N LEU A 286 43.64 65.05 -16.10
CA LEU A 286 45.03 64.63 -16.00
C LEU A 286 45.95 65.78 -16.38
N ARG A 287 46.82 66.19 -15.46
CA ARG A 287 47.89 67.18 -15.69
C ARG A 287 49.24 66.49 -15.74
N VAL A 288 49.93 66.63 -16.86
CA VAL A 288 51.28 66.10 -17.08
C VAL A 288 52.26 67.27 -16.96
N TYR A 289 53.16 67.22 -15.99
CA TYR A 289 54.20 68.23 -15.78
C TYR A 289 55.49 67.79 -16.47
N ASP A 290 56.22 68.75 -17.04
CA ASP A 290 57.60 68.51 -17.45
C ASP A 290 58.53 68.58 -16.22
N LEU A 291 59.60 67.80 -16.20
CA LEU A 291 60.50 67.67 -15.05
C LEU A 291 61.27 68.96 -14.73
N GLU A 292 61.35 69.88 -15.70
CA GLU A 292 62.15 71.10 -15.61
C GLU A 292 61.32 72.37 -15.34
N ASP A 293 60.00 72.31 -15.41
CA ASP A 293 59.13 73.50 -15.30
C ASP A 293 57.74 73.15 -14.71
N GLU A 294 57.54 73.40 -13.40
CA GLU A 294 56.23 73.17 -12.75
C GLU A 294 55.13 74.11 -13.28
N ASP A 295 55.50 75.27 -13.88
CA ASP A 295 54.53 76.22 -14.42
C ASP A 295 54.00 75.77 -15.80
N ASN A 296 54.69 74.84 -16.47
CA ASN A 296 54.37 74.40 -17.83
C ASN A 296 53.82 72.96 -17.84
N HIS A 297 52.50 72.84 -17.75
CA HIS A 297 51.80 71.55 -17.70
C HIS A 297 50.89 71.32 -18.90
N GLN A 298 50.85 70.08 -19.38
CA GLN A 298 49.88 69.65 -20.37
C GLN A 298 48.64 69.08 -19.67
N GLU A 299 47.52 69.77 -19.81
CA GLU A 299 46.23 69.33 -19.27
C GLU A 299 45.43 68.52 -20.30
N PHE A 300 44.93 67.36 -19.88
CA PHE A 300 44.04 66.48 -20.62
C PHE A 300 42.77 66.28 -19.82
N THR A 301 41.66 66.83 -20.31
CA THR A 301 40.32 66.68 -19.72
C THR A 301 39.48 65.75 -20.57
N CYS A 302 38.70 64.88 -19.93
CA CYS A 302 37.60 64.17 -20.59
C CYS A 302 36.30 65.00 -20.57
N GLN A 303 36.38 66.28 -20.92
CA GLN A 303 35.21 67.16 -21.08
C GLN A 303 35.10 67.65 -22.52
N SER A 304 33.87 67.80 -22.99
CA SER A 304 33.54 68.25 -24.35
C SER A 304 33.67 69.77 -24.47
N ASP A 305 34.85 70.33 -24.18
CA ASP A 305 35.13 71.75 -24.40
C ASP A 305 36.02 71.97 -25.62
N ILE A 306 35.84 73.14 -26.23
CA ILE A 306 36.44 73.61 -27.49
C ILE A 306 37.99 73.50 -27.51
N SER A 307 38.62 73.36 -26.34
CA SER A 307 40.07 73.15 -26.18
C SER A 307 40.62 71.82 -26.73
N CYS A 308 39.79 70.79 -26.98
CA CYS A 308 40.31 69.50 -27.45
C CYS A 308 40.71 69.52 -28.94
N ASP A 309 40.00 70.28 -29.78
CA ASP A 309 40.32 70.42 -31.21
C ASP A 309 41.59 71.25 -31.44
N ASP A 310 41.87 72.26 -30.59
CA ASP A 310 43.09 73.08 -30.63
C ASP A 310 44.39 72.28 -30.38
N LYS A 311 44.29 71.13 -29.71
CA LYS A 311 45.43 70.22 -29.45
C LYS A 311 45.54 69.10 -30.51
N GLY A 312 44.77 69.17 -31.60
CA GLY A 312 44.80 68.20 -32.70
C GLY A 312 44.25 66.82 -32.36
N CYS A 313 43.37 66.73 -31.35
CA CYS A 313 42.91 65.45 -30.81
C CYS A 313 41.46 65.14 -31.19
N HIS A 314 41.27 64.27 -32.19
CA HIS A 314 39.94 63.96 -32.72
C HIS A 314 39.18 62.86 -31.94
N LEU A 315 39.77 62.33 -30.86
CA LEU A 315 39.24 61.19 -30.08
C LEU A 315 38.53 61.61 -28.78
N CYS A 316 38.30 62.90 -28.54
CA CYS A 316 37.53 63.37 -27.39
C CYS A 316 36.03 63.03 -27.55
N PRO A 317 35.35 62.61 -26.47
CA PRO A 317 33.90 62.42 -26.49
C PRO A 317 33.20 63.77 -26.72
N ARG A 318 32.38 63.84 -27.78
CA ARG A 318 31.65 65.06 -28.19
C ARG A 318 30.30 65.23 -27.50
N SER A 319 29.89 64.28 -26.67
CA SER A 319 28.62 64.30 -25.95
C SER A 319 28.86 64.75 -24.51
N ALA A 320 28.23 65.86 -24.10
CA ALA A 320 28.18 66.28 -22.70
C ALA A 320 27.50 65.18 -21.87
N LEU A 321 28.22 64.63 -20.90
CA LEU A 321 27.64 63.76 -19.89
C LEU A 321 26.75 64.61 -18.96
N PRO A 322 25.59 64.10 -18.50
CA PRO A 322 24.72 64.85 -17.61
C PRO A 322 25.46 65.19 -16.30
N MET A 323 25.37 66.45 -15.86
CA MET A 323 25.99 66.90 -14.61
C MET A 323 25.50 66.06 -13.43
N ILE A 324 26.41 65.33 -12.78
CA ILE A 324 26.13 64.58 -11.56
C ILE A 324 26.24 65.56 -10.38
N ASN A 325 25.10 65.96 -9.81
CA ASN A 325 25.08 66.78 -8.59
C ASN A 325 25.52 65.93 -7.37
N GLY A 326 26.70 66.23 -6.80
CA GLY A 326 27.10 65.75 -5.47
C GLY A 326 28.31 64.81 -5.38
N GLY A 327 29.39 65.04 -6.14
CA GLY A 327 30.65 64.30 -6.01
C GLY A 327 31.72 65.01 -5.15
N THR A 328 32.57 64.26 -4.45
CA THR A 328 33.80 64.78 -3.84
C THR A 328 34.95 64.72 -4.85
N THR A 329 35.60 65.85 -5.11
CA THR A 329 36.81 65.90 -5.94
C THR A 329 37.94 65.15 -5.25
N LEU A 330 38.48 64.15 -5.93
CA LEU A 330 39.66 63.42 -5.48
C LEU A 330 40.87 63.91 -6.28
N LYS A 331 41.94 64.32 -5.58
CA LYS A 331 43.17 64.80 -6.19
C LYS A 331 44.33 63.88 -5.80
N TRP A 332 45.04 63.37 -6.81
CA TRP A 332 46.23 62.56 -6.63
C TRP A 332 47.41 63.20 -7.35
N ARG A 333 48.58 63.19 -6.70
CA ARG A 333 49.86 63.50 -7.33
C ARG A 333 50.66 62.21 -7.40
N LEU A 334 50.85 61.68 -8.60
CA LEU A 334 51.67 60.50 -8.85
C LEU A 334 53.13 60.99 -8.99
N THR A 335 53.99 60.59 -8.05
CA THR A 335 55.43 60.93 -8.02
C THR A 335 56.26 59.88 -8.73
#